data_AF-A0A8T4KJ13-F1
#
_entry.id   AF-A0A8T4KJ13-F1
#
_cell.length_a   1.000
_cell.length_b   1.000
_cell.length_c   1.000
_cell.angle_alpha   90.00
_cell.angle_beta   90.00
_cell.angle_gamma   90.00
#
_symmetry.space_group_name_H-M   'P 1'
#
loop_
_entity.id
_entity.type
_entity.pdbx_description
1 polymer ?
#
loop_
_entity_poly.entity_id
_entity_poly.type
_entity_poly.pdbx_seq_one_letter_code
_entity_poly.pdbx_strand_id
1 'polypeptide(L)'
;MVLFGEEKDWKEFLCEDGQVELAELLEKAKKHRCAYMQADDVKVAQLWSALVEVTKELKDTKARLTRVENSMKAIAKMGDAAKREMLRERMKDVFKPKTTEEKEQIDKIVDSLMEY
;
A
#
# COMPACT_ATOMS: atom_id res chain seq x y z
N MET A 1 19.61 -30.07 38.29
CA MET A 1 21.07 -30.00 38.08
C MET A 1 21.35 -30.63 36.72
N VAL A 2 21.44 -29.81 35.66
CA VAL A 2 21.87 -30.30 34.35
C VAL A 2 23.38 -30.12 34.32
N LEU A 3 24.10 -31.22 34.40
CA LEU A 3 25.56 -31.30 34.32
C LEU A 3 25.92 -31.42 32.83
N PHE A 4 26.51 -30.36 32.26
CA PHE A 4 27.18 -30.32 30.95
C PHE A 4 26.34 -30.55 29.68
N GLY A 5 25.36 -29.68 29.46
CA GLY A 5 24.89 -29.35 28.10
C GLY A 5 24.52 -27.88 28.10
N GLU A 6 25.09 -27.08 27.18
CA GLU A 6 24.62 -25.71 26.97
C GLU A 6 23.13 -25.78 26.63
N GLU A 7 22.30 -25.12 27.45
CA GLU A 7 20.88 -24.96 27.16
C GLU A 7 20.78 -24.12 25.89
N LYS A 8 20.64 -24.77 24.74
CA LYS A 8 20.55 -24.09 23.44
C LYS A 8 19.41 -23.09 23.49
N ASP A 9 19.70 -21.82 23.19
CA ASP A 9 18.66 -20.80 23.06
C ASP A 9 17.72 -21.25 21.94
N TRP A 10 16.41 -21.26 22.20
CA TRP A 10 15.43 -21.66 21.20
C TRP A 10 15.55 -20.83 19.91
N LYS A 11 16.09 -19.61 19.99
CA LYS A 11 16.37 -18.75 18.84
C LYS A 11 17.39 -19.35 17.87
N GLU A 12 18.30 -20.20 18.34
CA GLU A 12 19.28 -20.90 17.49
C GLU A 12 18.63 -21.92 16.56
N PHE A 13 17.38 -22.31 16.82
CA PHE A 13 16.59 -23.18 15.96
C PHE A 13 15.84 -22.42 14.86
N LEU A 14 15.85 -21.08 14.89
CA LEU A 14 15.36 -20.27 13.77
C LEU A 14 16.38 -20.27 12.63
N CYS A 15 15.90 -20.23 11.40
CA CYS A 15 16.71 -19.92 10.22
C CYS A 15 17.37 -18.53 10.36
N GLU A 16 18.50 -18.31 9.67
CA GLU A 16 19.31 -17.10 9.82
C GLU A 16 18.50 -15.82 9.57
N ASP A 17 17.65 -15.82 8.52
CA ASP A 17 16.71 -14.75 8.23
C ASP A 17 15.69 -14.56 9.38
N GLY A 18 15.15 -15.65 9.93
CA GLY A 18 14.24 -15.59 11.08
C GLY A 18 14.90 -15.01 12.34
N GLN A 19 16.19 -15.26 12.56
CA GLN A 19 16.94 -14.67 13.68
C GLN A 19 17.15 -13.16 13.48
N VAL A 20 17.47 -12.73 12.26
CA VAL A 20 17.61 -11.31 11.90
C VAL A 20 16.29 -10.57 12.08
N GLU A 21 15.20 -11.09 11.52
CA GLU A 21 13.86 -10.50 11.63
C GLU A 21 13.41 -10.40 13.09
N LEU A 22 13.67 -11.43 13.89
CA LEU A 22 13.37 -11.40 15.33
C LEU A 22 14.19 -10.32 16.05
N ALA A 23 15.48 -10.19 15.73
CA ALA A 23 16.33 -9.17 16.33
C ALA A 23 15.85 -7.75 15.99
N GLU A 24 15.50 -7.49 14.73
CA GLU A 24 14.94 -6.21 14.30
C GLU A 24 13.60 -5.90 14.99
N LEU A 25 12.73 -6.90 15.12
CA LEU A 25 11.45 -6.78 15.80
C LEU A 25 11.63 -6.42 17.29
N LEU A 26 12.57 -7.06 17.97
CA LEU A 26 12.91 -6.77 19.37
C LEU A 26 13.55 -5.38 19.52
N GLU A 27 14.36 -4.95 18.55
CA GLU A 27 14.94 -3.61 18.53
C GLU A 27 13.85 -2.54 18.43
N LYS A 28 12.88 -2.71 17.51
CA LYS A 28 11.73 -1.81 17.38
C LYS A 28 10.93 -1.72 18.69
N ALA A 29 10.74 -2.85 19.37
CA ALA A 29 10.02 -2.90 20.64
C ALA A 29 10.70 -2.09 21.76
N LYS A 30 12.01 -1.83 21.70
CA LYS A 30 12.74 -1.06 22.73
C LYS A 30 12.22 0.36 22.93
N LYS A 31 11.47 0.94 21.97
CA LYS A 31 10.75 2.20 22.16
C LYS A 31 9.81 2.17 23.37
N HIS A 32 9.31 0.99 23.72
CA HIS A 32 8.39 0.74 24.83
C HIS A 32 9.09 0.13 26.04
N ARG A 33 10.42 0.18 26.12
CA ARG A 33 11.20 -0.44 27.20
C ARG A 33 10.78 0.02 28.59
N CYS A 34 10.45 1.29 28.75
CA CYS A 34 9.96 1.81 30.02
C CYS A 34 8.64 1.16 30.46
N ALA A 35 7.81 0.69 29.54
CA ALA A 35 6.54 0.04 29.83
C ALA A 35 6.75 -1.47 30.09
N TYR A 36 7.36 -2.21 29.16
CA TYR A 36 7.42 -3.68 29.28
C TYR A 36 8.34 -4.15 30.41
N MET A 37 9.32 -3.34 30.83
CA MET A 37 10.20 -3.68 31.98
C MET A 37 9.48 -3.60 33.33
N GLN A 38 8.31 -2.96 33.39
CA GLN A 38 7.49 -2.86 34.60
C GLN A 38 6.40 -3.94 34.67
N ALA A 39 6.30 -4.81 33.66
CA ALA A 39 5.33 -5.88 33.63
C ALA A 39 5.81 -7.08 34.45
N ASP A 40 4.86 -7.83 35.04
CA ASP A 40 5.15 -9.07 35.75
C ASP A 40 5.83 -10.11 34.84
N ASP A 41 5.40 -10.17 33.58
CA ASP A 41 6.07 -10.93 32.53
C ASP A 41 6.65 -9.99 31.47
N VAL A 42 7.92 -9.64 31.66
CA VAL A 42 8.69 -8.76 30.78
C VAL A 42 8.76 -9.31 29.36
N LYS A 43 8.90 -10.64 29.17
CA LYS A 43 9.06 -11.25 27.84
C LYS A 43 7.76 -11.18 27.06
N VAL A 44 6.63 -11.51 27.70
CA VAL A 44 5.30 -11.39 27.09
C VAL A 44 4.97 -9.94 26.79
N ALA A 45 5.26 -9.01 27.71
CA ALA A 45 5.03 -7.59 27.48
C ALA A 45 5.91 -7.01 26.35
N GLN A 46 7.14 -7.49 26.20
CA GLN A 46 8.01 -7.14 25.08
C GLN A 46 7.44 -7.64 23.73
N LEU A 47 6.89 -8.85 23.69
CA LEU A 47 6.21 -9.38 22.50
C LEU A 47 4.98 -8.55 22.12
N TRP A 48 4.14 -8.17 23.09
CA TRP A 48 3.01 -7.27 22.83
C TRP A 48 3.47 -5.90 22.32
N SER A 49 4.55 -5.36 22.90
CA SER A 49 5.15 -4.10 22.45
C SER A 49 5.65 -4.18 21.01
N ALA A 50 6.24 -5.31 20.63
CA ALA A 50 6.65 -5.58 19.26
C ALA A 50 5.46 -5.64 18.30
N LEU A 51 4.38 -6.33 18.68
CA LEU A 51 3.16 -6.44 17.88
C LEU A 51 2.49 -5.08 17.65
N VAL A 52 2.56 -4.18 18.63
CA VAL A 52 2.08 -2.79 18.49
C VAL A 52 2.85 -2.06 17.38
N GLU A 53 4.18 -2.19 17.33
CA GLU A 53 4.99 -1.56 16.28
C GLU A 53 4.70 -2.16 14.90
N VAL A 54 4.57 -3.48 14.78
CA VAL A 54 4.15 -4.14 13.53
C VAL A 54 2.79 -3.63 13.06
N THR A 55 1.84 -3.48 13.99
CA THR A 55 0.51 -2.96 13.67
C THR A 55 0.56 -1.51 13.16
N LYS A 56 1.46 -0.68 13.70
CA LYS A 56 1.68 0.69 13.20
C LYS A 56 2.25 0.68 11.78
N GLU A 57 3.25 -0.15 11.52
CA GLU A 57 3.87 -0.28 10.19
C GLU A 57 2.87 -0.79 9.14
N LEU A 58 2.01 -1.75 9.50
CA LEU A 58 0.92 -2.22 8.64
C LEU A 58 -0.06 -1.10 8.31
N LYS A 59 -0.45 -0.28 9.29
CA LYS A 59 -1.35 0.87 9.07
C LYS A 59 -0.71 1.92 8.16
N ASP A 60 0.57 2.23 8.37
CA ASP A 60 1.30 3.17 7.51
C ASP A 60 1.42 2.66 6.07
N THR A 61 1.80 1.38 5.91
CA THR A 61 1.90 0.73 4.59
C THR A 61 0.56 0.75 3.86
N LYS A 62 -0.55 0.41 4.56
CA LYS A 62 -1.89 0.49 4.01
C LYS A 62 -2.26 1.91 3.57
N ALA A 63 -1.94 2.92 4.39
CA ALA A 63 -2.21 4.32 4.04
C ALA A 63 -1.42 4.75 2.80
N ARG A 64 -0.14 4.35 2.69
CA ARG A 64 0.70 4.62 1.51
C ARG A 64 0.14 3.94 0.27
N LEU A 65 -0.28 2.68 0.38
CA LEU A 65 -0.89 1.94 -0.73
C LEU A 65 -2.18 2.62 -1.21
N THR A 66 -3.07 3.01 -0.30
CA THR A 66 -4.29 3.75 -0.65
C THR A 66 -3.99 5.07 -1.38
N ARG A 67 -2.92 5.79 -0.99
CA ARG A 67 -2.49 7.01 -1.71
C ARG A 67 -2.07 6.69 -3.14
N VAL A 68 -1.26 5.64 -3.32
CA VAL A 68 -0.82 5.19 -4.66
C VAL A 68 -2.03 4.79 -5.52
N GLU A 69 -2.95 4.00 -4.99
CA GLU A 69 -4.18 3.59 -5.69
C GLU A 69 -5.00 4.81 -6.14
N ASN A 70 -5.13 5.82 -5.28
CA ASN A 70 -5.85 7.05 -5.61
C ASN A 70 -5.14 7.85 -6.72
N SER A 71 -3.81 7.96 -6.66
CA SER A 71 -3.02 8.59 -7.71
C SER A 71 -3.16 7.85 -9.04
N MET A 72 -3.11 6.52 -9.05
CA MET A 72 -3.29 5.71 -10.26
C MET A 72 -4.70 5.88 -10.84
N LYS A 73 -5.74 5.90 -10.01
CA LYS A 73 -7.12 6.19 -10.44
C LYS A 73 -7.24 7.60 -11.05
N ALA A 74 -6.56 8.59 -10.47
CA ALA A 74 -6.55 9.95 -11.02
C ALA A 74 -5.85 10.00 -12.38
N ILE A 75 -4.70 9.32 -12.52
CA ILE A 75 -3.98 9.21 -13.80
C ILE A 75 -4.84 8.53 -14.85
N ALA A 76 -5.53 7.44 -14.52
CA ALA A 76 -6.44 6.76 -15.42
C ALA A 76 -7.55 7.70 -15.92
N LYS A 77 -8.21 8.43 -15.01
CA LYS A 77 -9.23 9.42 -15.36
C LYS A 77 -8.70 10.55 -16.25
N MET A 78 -7.48 11.03 -15.99
CA MET A 78 -6.84 12.04 -16.85
C MET A 78 -6.56 11.48 -18.24
N GLY A 79 -6.12 10.22 -18.33
CA GLY A 79 -5.93 9.51 -19.60
C GLY A 79 -7.23 9.38 -20.39
N ASP A 80 -8.32 8.98 -19.73
CA ASP A 80 -9.64 8.86 -20.35
C ASP A 80 -10.16 10.21 -20.86
N ALA A 81 -9.98 11.28 -20.07
CA ALA A 81 -10.35 12.63 -20.48
C ALA A 81 -9.53 13.11 -21.69
N ALA A 82 -8.22 12.85 -21.70
CA ALA A 82 -7.36 13.18 -22.83
C ALA A 82 -7.72 12.37 -24.09
N LYS A 83 -8.01 11.07 -23.96
CA LYS A 83 -8.50 10.21 -25.05
C LYS A 83 -9.79 10.77 -25.64
N ARG A 84 -10.75 11.15 -24.79
CA ARG A 84 -12.03 11.72 -25.20
C ARG A 84 -11.85 13.04 -25.97
N GLU A 85 -11.02 13.95 -25.47
CA GLU A 85 -10.81 15.23 -26.15
C GLU A 85 -10.10 15.05 -27.50
N MET A 86 -9.09 14.18 -27.56
CA MET A 86 -8.42 13.84 -28.83
C MET A 86 -9.39 13.24 -29.85
N LEU A 87 -10.28 12.32 -29.43
CA LEU A 87 -11.31 11.77 -30.31
C LEU A 87 -12.28 12.86 -30.80
N ARG A 88 -12.70 13.75 -29.91
CA ARG A 88 -13.59 14.87 -30.24
C ARG A 88 -12.96 15.84 -31.24
N GLU A 89 -11.71 16.24 -31.02
CA GLU A 89 -10.97 17.09 -31.96
C GLU A 89 -10.86 16.43 -33.34
N ARG A 90 -10.49 15.15 -33.37
CA ARG A 90 -10.37 14.40 -34.63
C ARG A 90 -11.70 14.27 -35.37
N MET A 91 -12.81 14.06 -34.66
CA MET A 91 -14.14 14.00 -35.27
C MET A 91 -14.60 15.37 -35.79
N LYS A 92 -14.32 16.45 -35.05
CA LYS A 92 -14.61 17.82 -35.52
C LYS A 92 -13.84 18.14 -36.80
N ASP A 93 -12.58 17.74 -36.90
CA ASP A 93 -11.77 17.96 -38.10
C ASP A 93 -12.28 17.19 -39.32
N VAL A 94 -12.76 15.95 -39.11
CA VAL A 94 -13.30 15.09 -40.17
C VAL A 94 -14.65 15.60 -40.66
N PHE A 95 -15.59 15.87 -39.75
CA PHE A 95 -16.97 16.18 -40.10
C PHE A 95 -17.25 17.68 -40.27
N LYS A 96 -16.37 18.56 -39.76
CA LYS A 96 -16.48 20.04 -39.85
C LYS A 96 -17.90 20.55 -39.54
N PRO A 97 -18.47 20.19 -38.37
CA PRO A 97 -19.85 20.50 -38.02
C PRO A 97 -20.06 22.02 -37.98
N LYS A 98 -21.18 22.49 -38.52
CA LYS A 98 -21.56 23.92 -38.56
C LYS A 98 -22.75 24.23 -37.66
N THR A 99 -23.66 23.27 -37.48
CA THR A 99 -24.84 23.45 -36.64
C THR A 99 -24.63 22.89 -35.23
N THR A 100 -25.48 23.30 -34.29
CA THR A 100 -25.46 22.75 -32.92
C THR A 100 -25.81 21.26 -32.91
N GLU A 101 -26.73 20.86 -33.77
CA GLU A 101 -27.23 19.47 -33.87
C GLU A 101 -26.16 18.51 -34.40
N GLU A 102 -25.34 18.94 -35.37
CA GLU A 102 -24.17 18.17 -35.85
C GLU A 102 -23.08 18.02 -34.77
N LYS A 103 -22.90 19.04 -33.90
CA LYS A 103 -21.96 18.95 -32.77
C LYS A 103 -22.43 17.94 -31.73
N GLU A 104 -23.72 17.88 -31.46
CA GLU A 104 -24.32 16.87 -30.56
C GLU A 104 -24.19 15.45 -31.14
N GLN A 105 -24.32 15.28 -32.45
CA GLN A 105 -24.08 13.99 -33.11
C GLN A 105 -22.62 13.53 -32.97
N ILE A 106 -21.66 14.45 -33.10
CA ILE A 106 -20.24 14.14 -32.89
C ILE A 106 -19.98 13.70 -31.45
N ASP A 107 -20.58 14.37 -30.47
CA ASP A 107 -20.42 13.99 -29.07
C ASP A 107 -20.96 12.57 -28.80
N LYS A 108 -22.10 12.20 -29.39
CA LYS A 108 -22.64 10.82 -29.32
C LYS A 108 -21.71 9.79 -29.95
N ILE A 109 -21.06 10.13 -31.07
CA ILE A 109 -20.07 9.25 -31.72
C ILE A 109 -18.85 9.09 -30.82
N VAL A 110 -18.35 10.18 -30.23
CA VAL A 110 -17.20 10.14 -29.30
C VAL A 110 -17.54 9.28 -28.07
N ASP A 111 -18.74 9.43 -27.50
CA ASP A 111 -19.20 8.59 -26.38
C ASP A 111 -19.22 7.11 -26.77
N SER A 112 -19.79 6.78 -27.93
CA SER A 112 -19.81 5.39 -28.44
C SER A 112 -18.39 4.82 -28.62
N LEU A 113 -17.42 5.63 -29.07
CA LEU A 113 -16.03 5.22 -29.24
C LEU A 113 -15.24 5.13 -27.93
N MET A 114 -15.71 5.75 -26.85
CA MET A 114 -15.11 5.63 -25.52
C MET A 114 -15.53 4.34 -24.81
N GLU A 115 -16.63 3.71 -25.24
CA GLU A 115 -17.13 2.43 -24.70
C GLU A 115 -16.39 1.19 -25.27
N TYR A 116 -15.59 1.36 -26.33
CA TYR A 116 -14.75 0.32 -26.95
C TYR A 116 -13.24 0.53 -26.66
#